data_AF-A0A286USA4-F1
#
_entry.id   AF-A0A286USA4-F1
#
_cell.length_a   1.000
_cell.length_b   1.000
_cell.length_c   1.000
_cell.angle_alpha   90.00
_cell.angle_beta   90.00
_cell.angle_gamma   90.00
#
_symmetry.space_group_name_H-M   'P 1'
#
loop_
_entity.id
_entity.type
_entity.pdbx_description
1 polymer ?
#
loop_
_entity_poly.entity_id
_entity_poly.type
_entity_poly.pdbx_seq_one_letter_code
_entity_poly.pdbx_strand_id
1 'polypeptide(L)'
;MPNDSDDASLVLQYLGLPNDHQPSPVADPIVFLQQNLRSLPPHLLYIFASITTPKQRTVIPEIRNRRLKYASTHPDPLSFEAARRTWPNLWPERDRCIQQDENINEKLWAEKDFLDGQKQHVGKLGTLLGNYAEEREAERVLGLRRQAAEADFVPEEEEDSDDSDNDITGSPLSDDSPEEKRQYFERTVRERFIYGLLDNIDYDSVDWDDQWDVDNDRSDEERWFDEEEES
;
A
#
# COMPACT_ATOMS: atom_id res chain seq x y z
N MET A 1 21.58 -0.26 -23.26
CA MET A 1 20.52 0.75 -23.36
C MET A 1 19.46 0.14 -24.26
N PRO A 2 18.26 -0.15 -23.76
CA PRO A 2 17.14 -0.57 -24.60
C PRO A 2 16.82 0.55 -25.61
N ASN A 3 16.48 0.20 -26.84
CA ASN A 3 16.11 1.17 -27.87
C ASN A 3 14.62 1.49 -27.73
N ASP A 4 14.26 2.29 -26.70
CA ASP A 4 12.87 2.59 -26.36
C ASP A 4 12.05 3.17 -27.54
N SER A 5 12.73 3.85 -28.48
CA SER A 5 12.12 4.39 -29.70
C SER A 5 11.75 3.33 -30.74
N ASP A 6 12.55 2.26 -30.87
CA ASP A 6 12.26 1.19 -31.82
C ASP A 6 11.12 0.31 -31.27
N ASP A 7 11.15 0.05 -29.97
CA ASP A 7 10.14 -0.76 -29.27
C ASP A 7 8.77 -0.08 -29.30
N ALA A 8 8.72 1.24 -29.08
CA ALA A 8 7.50 2.04 -29.26
C ALA A 8 6.93 1.96 -30.68
N SER A 9 7.81 1.94 -31.69
CA SER A 9 7.39 1.83 -33.10
C SER A 9 6.76 0.46 -33.38
N LEU A 10 7.25 -0.61 -32.75
CA LEU A 10 6.67 -1.96 -32.87
C LEU A 10 5.26 -2.02 -32.28
N VAL A 11 5.04 -1.38 -31.13
CA VAL A 11 3.73 -1.30 -30.48
C VAL A 11 2.72 -0.57 -31.37
N LEU A 12 3.10 0.60 -31.91
CA LEU A 12 2.24 1.38 -32.80
C LEU A 12 1.98 0.63 -34.12
N GLN A 13 3.00 -0.01 -34.69
CA GLN A 13 2.86 -0.82 -35.90
C GLN A 13 1.89 -1.99 -35.70
N TYR A 14 1.96 -2.68 -34.56
CA TYR A 14 1.06 -3.78 -34.24
C TYR A 14 -0.40 -3.34 -34.16
N LEU A 15 -0.66 -2.17 -33.54
CA LEU A 15 -1.99 -1.59 -33.46
C LEU A 15 -2.45 -0.92 -34.76
N GLY A 16 -1.57 -0.81 -35.77
CA GLY A 16 -1.85 -0.09 -37.01
C GLY A 16 -1.99 1.42 -36.82
N LEU A 17 -1.42 1.96 -35.75
CA LEU A 17 -1.45 3.39 -35.41
C LEU A 17 -0.27 4.13 -36.07
N PRO A 18 -0.43 5.43 -36.38
CA PRO A 18 0.65 6.22 -36.95
C PRO A 18 1.70 6.56 -35.88
N ASN A 19 2.94 6.85 -36.30
CA ASN A 19 4.06 7.12 -35.39
C ASN A 19 3.90 8.39 -34.56
N ASP A 20 3.02 9.30 -34.97
CA ASP A 20 2.67 10.55 -34.29
C ASP A 20 1.39 10.44 -33.44
N HIS A 21 0.92 9.21 -33.19
CA HIS A 21 -0.28 8.97 -32.38
C HIS A 21 -0.15 9.53 -30.96
N GLN A 22 -1.25 10.12 -30.49
CA GLN A 22 -1.41 10.62 -29.12
C GLN A 22 -2.62 9.92 -28.49
N PRO A 23 -2.48 9.36 -27.27
CA PRO A 23 -1.30 9.37 -26.40
C PRO A 23 -0.12 8.55 -26.96
N SER A 24 1.11 9.01 -26.73
CA SER A 24 2.31 8.31 -27.19
C SER A 24 2.73 7.21 -26.19
N PRO A 25 3.17 6.02 -26.65
CA PRO A 25 3.66 4.95 -25.76
C PRO A 25 4.92 5.31 -24.96
N VAL A 26 5.74 6.28 -25.41
CA VAL A 26 6.94 6.73 -24.67
C VAL A 26 6.65 7.93 -23.77
N ALA A 27 6.01 8.97 -24.31
CA ALA A 27 5.71 10.20 -23.56
C ALA A 27 4.62 10.01 -22.50
N ASP A 28 3.52 9.32 -22.85
CA ASP A 28 2.35 9.13 -21.99
C ASP A 28 1.95 7.64 -21.90
N PRO A 29 2.85 6.76 -21.42
CA PRO A 29 2.65 5.31 -21.45
C PRO A 29 1.40 4.87 -20.67
N ILE A 30 1.09 5.52 -19.55
CA ILE A 30 -0.06 5.14 -18.71
C ILE A 30 -1.37 5.42 -19.44
N VAL A 31 -1.53 6.60 -20.04
CA VAL A 31 -2.74 6.97 -20.78
C VAL A 31 -2.89 6.09 -22.02
N PHE A 32 -1.79 5.80 -22.70
CA PHE A 32 -1.77 4.88 -23.84
C PHE A 32 -2.21 3.46 -23.45
N LEU A 33 -1.67 2.93 -22.34
CA LEU A 33 -2.02 1.61 -21.84
C LEU A 33 -3.48 1.55 -21.38
N GLN A 34 -4.03 2.58 -20.73
CA GLN A 34 -5.46 2.61 -20.36
C GLN A 34 -6.39 2.36 -21.57
N GLN A 35 -5.99 2.82 -22.75
CA GLN A 35 -6.79 2.66 -23.97
C GLN A 35 -6.53 1.34 -24.69
N ASN A 36 -5.31 0.81 -24.64
CA ASN A 36 -4.86 -0.27 -25.52
C ASN A 36 -4.41 -1.55 -24.79
N LEU A 37 -4.49 -1.62 -23.46
CA LEU A 37 -3.97 -2.76 -22.66
C LEU A 37 -4.48 -4.11 -23.20
N ARG A 38 -5.80 -4.23 -23.40
CA ARG A 38 -6.46 -5.47 -23.83
C ARG A 38 -6.18 -5.83 -25.29
N SER A 39 -5.77 -4.86 -26.10
CA SER A 39 -5.47 -5.06 -27.51
C SER A 39 -4.03 -5.52 -27.72
N LEU A 40 -3.16 -5.33 -26.73
CA LEU A 40 -1.75 -5.66 -26.83
C LEU A 40 -1.46 -7.05 -26.25
N PRO A 41 -0.65 -7.87 -26.95
CA PRO A 41 -0.21 -9.15 -26.41
C PRO A 41 0.85 -8.96 -25.32
N PRO A 42 0.99 -9.92 -24.37
CA PRO A 42 1.88 -9.81 -23.21
C PRO A 42 3.35 -9.46 -23.53
N HIS A 43 3.88 -9.97 -24.65
CA HIS A 43 5.27 -9.70 -25.04
C HIS A 43 5.51 -8.24 -25.44
N LEU A 44 4.50 -7.54 -25.97
CA LEU A 44 4.58 -6.10 -26.24
C LEU A 44 4.32 -5.28 -24.99
N LEU A 45 3.47 -5.78 -24.07
CA LEU A 45 3.25 -5.13 -22.78
C LEU A 45 4.52 -5.07 -21.92
N TYR A 46 5.40 -6.08 -22.03
CA TYR A 46 6.66 -6.12 -21.29
C TYR A 46 7.62 -4.96 -21.64
N ILE A 47 7.47 -4.32 -22.80
CA ILE A 47 8.24 -3.12 -23.17
C ILE A 47 7.98 -1.99 -22.17
N PHE A 48 6.74 -1.86 -21.71
CA PHE A 48 6.36 -0.83 -20.74
C PHE A 48 6.94 -1.11 -19.35
N ALA A 49 7.54 -2.29 -19.12
CA ALA A 49 8.14 -2.62 -17.84
C ALA A 49 9.34 -1.74 -17.49
N SER A 50 10.13 -1.35 -18.50
CA SER A 50 11.29 -0.46 -18.33
C SER A 50 10.92 1.02 -18.18
N ILE A 51 9.76 1.42 -18.70
CA ILE A 51 9.34 2.83 -18.80
C ILE A 51 8.40 3.21 -17.64
N THR A 52 7.64 2.24 -17.11
CA THR A 52 6.62 2.48 -16.07
C THR A 52 6.95 1.76 -14.78
N THR A 53 6.69 2.43 -13.66
CA THR A 53 6.81 1.84 -12.32
C THR A 53 5.55 1.06 -11.94
N PRO A 54 5.67 0.02 -11.09
CA PRO A 54 4.51 -0.72 -10.58
C PRO A 54 3.45 0.16 -9.92
N LYS A 55 3.87 1.25 -9.26
CA LYS A 55 2.97 2.24 -8.65
C LYS A 55 2.18 3.02 -9.71
N GLN A 56 2.82 3.50 -10.77
CA GLN A 56 2.13 4.24 -11.84
C GLN A 56 1.10 3.37 -12.57
N ARG A 57 1.42 2.09 -12.80
CA ARG A 57 0.52 1.14 -13.44
C ARG A 57 -0.77 0.90 -12.67
N THR A 58 -0.79 1.14 -11.35
CA THR A 58 -2.00 0.97 -10.55
C THR A 58 -3.11 1.94 -10.87
N VAL A 59 -2.82 3.02 -11.60
CA VAL A 59 -3.83 3.94 -12.14
C VAL A 59 -4.69 3.25 -13.21
N ILE A 60 -4.20 2.16 -13.81
CA ILE A 60 -4.93 1.34 -14.78
C ILE A 60 -5.80 0.34 -14.00
N PRO A 61 -7.15 0.44 -14.06
CA PRO A 61 -8.05 -0.42 -13.29
C PRO A 61 -7.84 -1.91 -13.57
N GLU A 62 -7.60 -2.29 -14.83
CA GLU A 62 -7.30 -3.66 -15.24
C GLU A 62 -6.12 -4.23 -14.45
N ILE A 63 -4.98 -3.53 -14.43
CA ILE A 63 -3.78 -3.99 -13.72
C ILE A 63 -4.05 -4.12 -12.22
N ARG A 64 -4.76 -3.16 -11.63
CA ARG A 64 -5.15 -3.23 -10.22
C ARG A 64 -6.02 -4.45 -9.93
N ASN A 65 -6.98 -4.75 -10.81
CA ASN A 65 -7.86 -5.90 -10.70
C ASN A 65 -7.10 -7.22 -10.87
N ARG A 66 -6.15 -7.30 -11.81
CA ARG A 66 -5.25 -8.46 -11.97
C ARG A 66 -4.49 -8.73 -10.67
N ARG A 67 -3.89 -7.70 -10.07
CA ARG A 67 -3.18 -7.81 -8.78
C ARG A 67 -4.10 -8.21 -7.63
N LEU A 68 -5.32 -7.66 -7.57
CA LEU A 68 -6.32 -8.02 -6.55
C LEU A 68 -6.68 -9.51 -6.63
N LYS A 69 -6.91 -10.03 -7.85
CA LYS A 69 -7.22 -11.44 -8.07
C LYS A 69 -6.03 -12.33 -7.72
N TYR A 70 -4.84 -12.00 -8.19
CA TYR A 70 -3.63 -12.71 -7.84
C TYR A 70 -3.42 -12.75 -6.32
N ALA A 71 -3.55 -11.62 -5.62
CA ALA A 71 -3.42 -11.55 -4.17
C ALA A 71 -4.48 -12.40 -3.44
N SER A 72 -5.69 -12.50 -3.99
CA SER A 72 -6.77 -13.35 -3.45
C SER A 72 -6.49 -14.85 -3.56
N THR A 73 -5.60 -15.28 -4.47
CA THR A 73 -5.17 -16.69 -4.57
C THR A 73 -4.18 -17.12 -3.48
N HIS A 74 -3.76 -16.21 -2.61
CA HIS A 74 -2.78 -16.44 -1.53
C HIS A 74 -1.44 -17.02 -2.06
N PRO A 75 -0.76 -16.32 -2.97
CA PRO A 75 0.44 -16.83 -3.61
C PRO A 75 1.62 -16.88 -2.62
N ASP A 76 2.52 -17.84 -2.83
CA ASP A 76 3.68 -18.09 -1.95
C ASP A 76 4.50 -16.83 -1.59
N PRO A 77 4.80 -15.90 -2.53
CA PRO A 77 5.56 -14.68 -2.20
C PRO A 77 4.84 -13.74 -1.23
N LEU A 78 3.51 -13.76 -1.19
CA LEU A 78 2.68 -12.94 -0.30
C LEU A 78 2.28 -13.70 0.98
N SER A 79 2.67 -14.97 1.12
CA SER A 79 2.47 -15.73 2.35
C SER A 79 3.21 -15.11 3.53
N PHE A 80 2.70 -15.32 4.74
CA PHE A 80 3.31 -14.77 5.96
C PHE A 80 4.81 -15.06 6.08
N GLU A 81 5.22 -16.32 5.88
CA GLU A 81 6.61 -16.71 6.05
C GLU A 81 7.55 -16.05 5.04
N ALA A 82 7.14 -15.99 3.78
CA ALA A 82 7.92 -15.35 2.72
C ALA A 82 7.96 -13.83 2.93
N ALA A 83 6.79 -13.21 3.12
CA ALA A 83 6.66 -11.78 3.32
C ALA A 83 7.41 -11.28 4.56
N ARG A 84 7.42 -12.04 5.66
CA ARG A 84 8.17 -11.67 6.88
C ARG A 84 9.69 -11.67 6.66
N ARG A 85 10.19 -12.53 5.76
CA ARG A 85 11.61 -12.57 5.39
C ARG A 85 11.98 -11.43 4.44
N THR A 86 11.11 -11.13 3.48
CA THR A 86 11.37 -10.13 2.43
C THR A 86 11.14 -8.69 2.92
N TRP A 87 10.07 -8.45 3.68
CA TRP A 87 9.67 -7.13 4.19
C TRP A 87 9.56 -7.11 5.72
N PRO A 88 10.65 -7.35 6.45
CA PRO A 88 10.65 -7.40 7.92
C PRO A 88 10.31 -6.06 8.56
N ASN A 89 10.46 -4.94 7.83
CA ASN A 89 10.10 -3.60 8.26
C ASN A 89 8.59 -3.33 8.28
N LEU A 90 7.78 -4.16 7.59
CA LEU A 90 6.32 -4.06 7.65
C LEU A 90 5.76 -4.78 8.88
N TRP A 91 6.58 -5.55 9.59
CA TRP A 91 6.16 -6.29 10.77
C TRP A 91 6.22 -5.38 12.02
N PRO A 92 5.09 -5.18 12.72
CA PRO A 92 4.95 -4.14 13.75
C PRO A 92 5.79 -4.34 15.02
N GLU A 93 6.45 -5.50 15.21
CA GLU A 93 7.24 -5.74 16.43
C GLU A 93 8.55 -4.92 16.49
N ARG A 94 9.07 -4.45 15.35
CA ARG A 94 10.37 -3.76 15.37
C ARG A 94 10.29 -2.36 15.97
N ASP A 95 9.22 -1.63 15.69
CA ASP A 95 9.05 -0.26 16.21
C ASP A 95 8.69 -0.25 17.70
N ARG A 96 7.93 -1.25 18.19
CA ARG A 96 7.62 -1.38 19.62
C ARG A 96 8.83 -1.77 20.47
N CYS A 97 9.72 -2.64 19.96
CA CYS A 97 10.93 -3.03 20.69
C CYS A 97 11.85 -1.83 20.90
N ILE A 98 12.06 -1.01 19.86
CA ILE A 98 12.92 0.17 19.94
C ILE A 98 12.32 1.22 20.88
N GLN A 99 11.01 1.46 20.82
CA GLN A 99 10.32 2.44 21.69
C GLN A 99 10.26 2.00 23.16
N GLN A 100 10.01 0.72 23.43
CA GLN A 100 10.05 0.18 24.79
C GLN A 100 11.48 0.19 25.34
N ASP A 101 12.46 -0.17 24.52
CA ASP A 101 13.88 -0.12 24.89
C ASP A 101 14.32 1.31 25.17
N GLU A 102 13.89 2.31 24.39
CA GLU A 102 14.20 3.73 24.64
C GLU A 102 13.58 4.25 25.94
N ASN A 103 12.31 3.94 26.22
CA ASN A 103 11.65 4.32 27.48
C ASN A 103 12.31 3.66 28.71
N ILE A 104 12.68 2.38 28.59
CA ILE A 104 13.39 1.65 29.64
C ILE A 104 14.82 2.20 29.81
N ASN A 105 15.51 2.49 28.71
CA ASN A 105 16.87 3.01 28.74
C ASN A 105 16.93 4.44 29.29
N GLU A 106 15.97 5.31 28.96
CA GLU A 106 15.86 6.67 29.52
C GLU A 106 15.55 6.62 31.02
N LYS A 107 14.67 5.71 31.45
CA LYS A 107 14.42 5.46 32.88
C LYS A 107 15.68 4.96 33.60
N LEU A 108 16.42 4.01 33.00
CA LEU A 108 17.65 3.46 33.57
C LEU A 108 18.78 4.48 33.63
N TRP A 109 18.92 5.31 32.60
CA TRP A 109 19.86 6.43 32.56
C TRP A 109 19.52 7.45 33.65
N ALA A 110 18.24 7.82 33.77
CA ALA A 110 17.78 8.72 34.82
C ALA A 110 18.09 8.14 36.20
N GLU A 111 17.88 6.84 36.45
CA GLU A 111 18.13 6.22 37.75
C GLU A 111 19.62 6.05 38.11
N LYS A 112 20.50 5.88 37.10
CA LYS A 112 21.92 5.52 37.32
C LYS A 112 22.91 6.66 37.09
N ASP A 113 22.70 7.45 36.04
CA ASP A 113 23.69 8.42 35.55
C ASP A 113 23.29 9.88 35.83
N PHE A 114 22.02 10.13 36.16
CA PHE A 114 21.54 11.47 36.51
C PHE A 114 22.06 11.90 37.89
N LEU A 115 22.78 13.04 37.93
CA LEU A 115 23.40 13.60 39.15
C LEU A 115 24.31 12.61 39.90
N ASP A 116 25.10 11.82 39.15
CA ASP A 116 26.11 10.91 39.71
C ASP A 116 25.54 9.93 40.76
N GLY A 117 24.27 9.53 40.58
CA GLY A 117 23.59 8.54 41.42
C GLY A 117 23.06 9.05 42.78
N GLN A 118 22.84 10.36 42.97
CA GLN A 118 22.28 10.90 44.23
C GLN A 118 20.80 10.53 44.47
N LYS A 119 20.58 9.38 45.14
CA LYS A 119 19.31 8.63 45.26
C LYS A 119 18.08 9.31 45.89
N GLN A 120 18.16 10.53 46.42
CA GLN A 120 17.06 11.06 47.26
C GLN A 120 15.81 11.48 46.46
N HIS A 121 15.94 11.79 45.16
CA HIS A 121 14.79 12.21 44.32
C HIS A 121 14.72 11.53 42.93
N VAL A 122 15.65 10.63 42.61
CA VAL A 122 15.89 10.15 41.24
C VAL A 122 14.84 9.14 40.76
N GLY A 123 14.35 8.25 41.63
CA GLY A 123 13.35 7.24 41.22
C GLY A 123 11.99 7.83 40.83
N LYS A 124 11.58 8.92 41.50
CA LYS A 124 10.39 9.68 41.10
C LYS A 124 10.63 10.41 39.78
N LEU A 125 11.84 10.91 39.55
CA LEU A 125 12.20 11.66 38.36
C LEU A 125 12.35 10.76 37.12
N GLY A 126 12.91 9.55 37.25
CA GLY A 126 12.97 8.56 36.16
C GLY A 126 11.59 8.02 35.78
N THR A 127 10.70 7.83 36.76
CA THR A 127 9.29 7.48 36.48
C THR A 127 8.56 8.63 35.78
N LEU A 128 8.78 9.86 36.25
CA LEU A 128 8.19 11.05 35.65
C LEU A 128 8.71 11.29 34.22
N LEU A 129 10.02 11.13 33.97
CA LEU A 129 10.63 11.27 32.64
C LEU A 129 10.14 10.21 31.66
N GLY A 130 10.04 8.95 32.08
CA GLY A 130 9.46 7.89 31.26
C GLY A 130 8.02 8.19 30.86
N ASN A 131 7.20 8.68 31.80
CA ASN A 131 5.82 9.08 31.51
C ASN A 131 5.74 10.32 30.61
N TYR A 132 6.66 11.28 30.75
CA TYR A 132 6.73 12.45 29.86
C TYR A 132 7.26 12.13 28.46
N ALA A 133 8.08 11.08 28.30
CA ALA A 133 8.48 10.57 26.99
C ALA A 133 7.28 9.97 26.25
N GLU A 134 6.48 9.18 26.96
CA GLU A 134 5.20 8.65 26.48
C GLU A 134 4.23 9.78 26.08
N GLU A 135 4.10 10.83 26.91
CA GLU A 135 3.23 11.98 26.61
C GLU A 135 3.73 12.81 25.40
N ARG A 136 5.06 12.98 25.25
CA ARG A 136 5.67 13.63 24.07
C ARG A 136 5.42 12.85 22.78
N GLU A 137 5.43 11.53 22.85
CA GLU A 137 5.15 10.69 21.69
C GLU A 137 3.68 10.77 21.31
N ALA A 138 2.79 10.71 22.30
CA ALA A 138 1.35 10.88 22.08
C ALA A 138 1.04 12.24 21.41
N GLU A 139 1.71 13.32 21.82
CA GLU A 139 1.56 14.64 21.18
C GLU A 139 2.10 14.65 19.74
N ARG A 140 3.21 13.96 19.46
CA ARG A 140 3.74 13.84 18.09
C ARG A 140 2.81 13.05 17.18
N VAL A 141 2.25 11.95 17.67
CA VAL A 141 1.26 11.13 16.96
C VAL A 141 -0.01 11.94 16.68
N LEU A 142 -0.49 12.73 17.66
CA LEU A 142 -1.62 13.64 17.45
C LEU A 142 -1.31 14.75 16.45
N GLY A 143 -0.08 15.29 16.46
CA GLY A 143 0.39 16.27 15.48
C GLY A 143 0.46 15.71 14.06
N LEU A 144 0.97 14.49 13.90
CA LEU A 144 0.98 13.77 12.62
C LEU A 144 -0.44 13.46 12.14
N ARG A 145 -1.36 13.10 13.04
CA ARG A 145 -2.78 12.91 12.71
C ARG A 145 -3.43 14.21 12.23
N ARG A 146 -3.12 15.35 12.87
CA ARG A 146 -3.61 16.66 12.44
C ARG A 146 -3.04 17.06 11.07
N GLN A 147 -1.76 16.83 10.83
CA GLN A 147 -1.12 17.10 9.52
C GLN A 147 -1.64 16.17 8.41
N ALA A 148 -1.90 14.90 8.74
CA ALA A 148 -2.50 13.95 7.80
C ALA A 148 -3.94 14.36 7.43
N ALA A 149 -4.75 14.76 8.41
CA ALA A 149 -6.10 15.28 8.17
C ALA A 149 -6.11 16.61 7.39
N GLU A 150 -5.09 17.45 7.57
CA GLU A 150 -4.93 18.71 6.83
C GLU A 150 -4.43 18.47 5.39
N ALA A 151 -3.66 17.40 5.15
CA ALA A 151 -3.22 16.97 3.82
C ALA A 151 -4.33 16.23 3.04
N ASP A 152 -5.32 15.67 3.72
CA ASP A 152 -6.50 14.99 3.15
C ASP A 152 -7.71 15.94 2.99
N PHE A 153 -7.53 17.25 3.22
CA PHE A 153 -8.57 18.26 2.99
C PHE A 153 -8.79 18.47 1.49
N VAL A 154 -9.63 17.64 0.90
CA VAL A 154 -10.35 17.91 -0.34
C VAL A 154 -11.53 18.82 0.01
N PRO A 155 -11.57 20.09 -0.46
CA PRO A 155 -12.77 20.91 -0.28
C PRO A 155 -13.85 20.37 -1.21
N GLU A 156 -14.79 19.60 -0.69
CA GLU A 156 -16.04 19.28 -1.38
C GLU A 156 -17.24 19.87 -0.62
N GLU A 157 -18.15 20.35 -1.45
CA GLU A 157 -19.32 21.16 -1.12
C GLU A 157 -20.35 20.38 -0.28
N GLU A 158 -21.15 21.16 0.45
CA GLU A 158 -22.17 20.74 1.41
C GLU A 158 -23.15 19.70 0.82
N GLU A 159 -23.26 18.51 1.44
CA GLU A 159 -24.52 17.77 1.47
C GLU A 159 -24.68 17.05 2.83
N ASP A 160 -25.78 17.42 3.48
CA ASP A 160 -26.24 17.03 4.81
C ASP A 160 -26.74 15.56 4.77
N SER A 161 -26.09 14.65 5.49
CA SER A 161 -26.64 13.31 5.73
C SER A 161 -26.19 12.72 7.07
N ASP A 162 -27.20 12.39 7.85
CA ASP A 162 -27.21 11.93 9.24
C ASP A 162 -26.84 10.43 9.38
N ASP A 163 -26.16 10.13 10.50
CA ASP A 163 -26.05 8.82 11.16
C ASP A 163 -25.35 7.62 10.47
N SER A 164 -24.06 7.46 10.74
CA SER A 164 -23.49 6.17 11.17
C SER A 164 -22.10 6.37 11.78
N ASP A 165 -22.01 6.09 13.08
CA ASP A 165 -20.76 5.91 13.85
C ASP A 165 -19.83 4.89 13.16
N ASN A 166 -19.01 5.37 12.24
CA ASN A 166 -17.92 4.61 11.66
C ASN A 166 -16.66 4.94 12.46
N ASP A 167 -16.47 4.18 13.53
CA ASP A 167 -15.33 4.19 14.45
C ASP A 167 -14.06 3.67 13.74
N ILE A 168 -13.62 4.38 12.70
CA ILE A 168 -12.39 4.14 11.95
C ILE A 168 -11.46 5.30 12.27
N THR A 169 -10.62 5.15 13.29
CA THR A 169 -9.17 5.45 13.26
C THR A 169 -8.55 5.41 14.66
N GLY A 170 -7.99 4.25 15.00
CA GLY A 170 -6.76 4.10 15.80
C GLY A 170 -6.87 4.30 17.30
N SER A 171 -7.34 3.28 18.03
CA SER A 171 -7.12 3.16 19.47
C SER A 171 -5.71 2.59 19.72
N PRO A 172 -4.83 3.23 20.52
CA PRO A 172 -3.51 2.72 20.86
C PRO A 172 -3.61 1.79 22.07
N LEU A 173 -4.49 0.79 22.04
CA LEU A 173 -4.63 -0.17 23.15
C LEU A 173 -5.22 -1.48 22.63
N SER A 174 -4.36 -2.33 22.10
CA SER A 174 -4.66 -3.75 22.06
C SER A 174 -3.37 -4.55 22.27
N ASP A 175 -3.40 -5.39 23.30
CA ASP A 175 -2.62 -6.62 23.38
C ASP A 175 -3.08 -7.53 22.24
N ASP A 176 -2.84 -7.11 20.99
CA ASP A 176 -3.27 -7.85 19.82
C ASP A 176 -2.67 -9.25 19.94
N SER A 177 -3.55 -10.24 19.85
CA SER A 177 -3.16 -11.64 19.77
C SER A 177 -2.10 -11.79 18.67
N PRO A 178 -1.12 -12.69 18.81
CA PRO A 178 -0.16 -12.96 17.74
C PRO A 178 -0.85 -13.26 16.39
N GLU A 179 -2.08 -13.78 16.43
CA GLU A 179 -2.91 -14.03 15.25
C GLU A 179 -3.43 -12.73 14.61
N GLU A 180 -3.85 -11.75 15.40
CA GLU A 180 -4.34 -10.46 14.90
C GLU A 180 -3.20 -9.66 14.24
N LYS A 181 -2.01 -9.66 14.85
CA LYS A 181 -0.81 -9.06 14.26
C LYS A 181 -0.43 -9.69 12.92
N ARG A 182 -0.56 -11.03 12.85
CA ARG A 182 -0.33 -11.78 11.61
C ARG A 182 -1.33 -11.38 10.52
N GLN A 183 -2.62 -11.34 10.84
CA GLN A 183 -3.66 -10.96 9.89
C GLN A 183 -3.47 -9.51 9.40
N TYR A 184 -3.14 -8.60 10.32
CA TYR A 184 -2.84 -7.21 9.97
C TYR A 184 -1.67 -7.12 8.99
N PHE A 185 -0.56 -7.81 9.27
CA PHE A 185 0.59 -7.83 8.38
C PHE A 185 0.26 -8.43 7.01
N GLU A 186 -0.38 -9.60 6.95
CA GLU A 186 -0.78 -10.22 5.69
C GLU A 186 -1.73 -9.31 4.88
N ARG A 187 -2.59 -8.56 5.55
CA ARG A 187 -3.44 -7.54 4.92
C ARG A 187 -2.61 -6.38 4.38
N THR A 188 -1.71 -5.80 5.18
CA THR A 188 -0.85 -4.68 4.75
C THR A 188 0.05 -5.07 3.57
N VAL A 189 0.59 -6.29 3.57
CA VAL A 189 1.39 -6.80 2.45
C VAL A 189 0.54 -6.91 1.18
N ARG A 190 -0.67 -7.48 1.27
CA ARG A 190 -1.59 -7.57 0.13
C ARG A 190 -1.98 -6.19 -0.41
N GLU A 191 -2.33 -5.25 0.46
CA GLU A 191 -2.67 -3.88 0.07
C GLU A 191 -1.48 -3.18 -0.63
N ARG A 192 -0.28 -3.24 -0.04
CA ARG A 192 0.93 -2.68 -0.65
C ARG A 192 1.26 -3.35 -1.98
N PHE A 193 1.01 -4.65 -2.12
CA PHE A 193 1.17 -5.34 -3.39
C PHE A 193 0.22 -4.75 -4.44
N ILE A 194 -1.08 -4.67 -4.15
CA ILE A 194 -2.09 -4.13 -5.08
C ILE A 194 -1.70 -2.72 -5.55
N TYR A 195 -1.23 -1.87 -4.64
CA TYR A 195 -0.82 -0.49 -4.94
C TYR A 195 0.61 -0.33 -5.50
N GLY A 196 1.34 -1.42 -5.75
CA GLY A 196 2.66 -1.35 -6.36
C GLY A 196 3.73 -0.74 -5.44
N LEU A 197 3.60 -0.95 -4.13
CA LEU A 197 4.42 -0.36 -3.08
C LEU A 197 5.35 -1.36 -2.38
N LEU A 198 5.43 -2.61 -2.85
CA LEU A 198 6.39 -3.59 -2.34
C LEU A 198 7.64 -3.58 -3.21
N ASP A 199 8.80 -3.56 -2.57
CA ASP A 199 10.07 -3.71 -3.27
C ASP A 199 10.41 -5.20 -3.46
N ASN A 200 11.23 -5.53 -4.47
CA ASN A 200 11.76 -6.88 -4.71
C ASN A 200 10.71 -7.98 -4.96
N ILE A 201 9.58 -7.62 -5.58
CA ILE A 201 8.61 -8.58 -6.13
C ILE A 201 8.46 -8.37 -7.64
N ASP A 202 8.24 -9.47 -8.36
CA ASP A 202 7.96 -9.42 -9.79
C ASP A 202 6.51 -9.02 -10.02
N TYR A 203 6.30 -7.74 -10.34
CA TYR A 203 4.99 -7.22 -10.74
C TYR A 203 4.65 -7.54 -12.19
N ASP A 204 5.67 -7.68 -13.05
CA ASP A 204 5.47 -7.83 -14.49
C ASP A 204 4.78 -9.16 -14.82
N SER A 205 5.06 -10.21 -14.03
CA SER A 205 4.40 -11.51 -14.18
C SER A 205 2.89 -11.48 -13.90
N VAL A 206 2.39 -10.45 -13.20
CA VAL A 206 0.96 -10.31 -12.86
C VAL A 206 0.31 -9.20 -13.67
N ASP A 207 0.99 -8.06 -13.81
CA ASP A 207 0.46 -6.89 -14.51
C ASP A 207 0.13 -7.18 -15.97
N TRP A 208 0.95 -8.00 -16.63
CA TRP A 208 0.86 -8.29 -18.06
C TRP A 208 0.25 -9.64 -18.38
N ASP A 209 -0.29 -10.31 -17.36
CA ASP A 209 -0.89 -11.63 -17.50
C ASP A 209 -2.41 -11.54 -17.62
N ASP A 210 -2.90 -11.79 -18.83
CA ASP A 210 -4.30 -11.64 -19.18
C ASP A 210 -5.18 -12.77 -18.59
N GLN A 211 -4.60 -13.83 -18.00
CA GLN A 211 -5.39 -14.89 -17.37
C GLN A 211 -6.25 -14.38 -16.21
N TRP A 212 -5.86 -13.27 -15.60
CA TRP A 212 -6.58 -12.63 -14.50
C TRP A 212 -7.76 -11.78 -14.97
N ASP A 213 -7.91 -11.53 -16.28
CA ASP A 213 -9.03 -10.76 -16.83
C ASP A 213 -10.31 -11.57 -17.02
N VAL A 214 -10.24 -12.91 -16.89
CA VAL A 214 -11.29 -13.84 -17.34
C VAL A 214 -12.64 -13.65 -16.63
N ASP A 215 -12.66 -13.18 -15.38
CA ASP A 215 -13.90 -12.96 -14.61
C ASP A 215 -14.38 -11.49 -14.58
N ASN A 216 -14.06 -10.67 -15.58
CA ASN A 216 -14.75 -9.38 -15.74
C ASN A 216 -16.12 -9.63 -16.41
N ASP A 217 -16.87 -10.55 -15.82
CA ASP A 217 -18.23 -10.94 -16.17
C ASP A 217 -19.18 -9.77 -15.89
N ARG A 218 -19.15 -8.77 -16.79
CA ARG A 218 -20.37 -8.00 -17.11
C ARG A 218 -21.55 -8.94 -17.33
N SER A 219 -21.28 -10.16 -17.79
CA SER A 219 -22.20 -11.28 -17.89
C SER A 219 -22.96 -11.59 -16.60
N ASP A 220 -22.32 -11.50 -15.42
CA ASP A 220 -22.91 -11.88 -14.13
C ASP A 220 -23.67 -10.70 -13.47
N GLU A 221 -23.19 -9.47 -13.67
CA GLU A 221 -23.90 -8.26 -13.24
C GLU A 221 -25.14 -8.00 -14.12
N GLU A 222 -25.08 -8.19 -15.45
CA GLU A 222 -26.25 -8.07 -16.35
C GLU A 222 -27.31 -9.15 -16.04
N ARG A 223 -26.89 -10.36 -15.66
CA ARG A 223 -27.80 -11.44 -15.28
C ARG A 223 -28.62 -11.15 -14.03
N TRP A 224 -28.08 -10.33 -13.13
CA TRP A 224 -28.77 -9.96 -11.89
C TRP A 224 -29.88 -8.93 -12.12
N PHE A 225 -29.76 -8.09 -13.16
CA PHE A 225 -30.80 -7.13 -13.54
C PHE A 225 -31.84 -7.70 -14.51
N ASP A 226 -31.48 -8.71 -15.32
CA ASP A 226 -32.42 -9.36 -16.25
C ASP A 226 -33.43 -10.31 -15.55
N GLU A 227 -33.15 -10.79 -14.33
CA GLU A 227 -34.04 -11.70 -13.60
C GLU A 227 -35.22 -11.00 -12.89
N GLU A 228 -35.21 -9.67 -12.71
CA GLU A 228 -36.30 -8.93 -12.05
C GLU A 228 -37.42 -8.45 -13.01
N GLU A 229 -37.24 -8.51 -14.33
CA GLU A 229 -38.24 -8.00 -15.29
C GLU A 229 -39.27 -9.06 -15.77
N GLU A 230 -39.18 -10.31 -15.31
CA GLU A 230 -40.06 -11.43 -15.74
C GLU A 230 -40.99 -12.03 -14.65
N SER A 231 -41.26 -11.33 -13.53
CA SER A 231 -42.21 -11.80 -12.48
C SER A 231 -43.46 -10.94 -12.31
#